data_AF-A0A352DUZ3-F1
#
_entry.id   AF-A0A352DUZ3-F1
#
_cell.length_a   1.000
_cell.length_b   1.000
_cell.length_c   1.000
_cell.angle_alpha   90.00
_cell.angle_beta   90.00
_cell.angle_gamma   90.00
#
_symmetry.space_group_name_H-M   'P 1'
#
loop_
_entity.id
_entity.type
_entity.pdbx_description
1 polymer ?
#
loop_
_entity_poly.entity_id
_entity_poly.type
_entity_poly.pdbx_seq_one_letter_code
_entity_poly.pdbx_strand_id
1 'polypeptide(L)'
;MDVRLRPIVITLAGWAAVLAVPARAHFVFVVPDDRGLRAEVVFSESLDADPDVDDAPLETMVLEGRSHDGRISPLRVRARGTGCVIDLPGGVTSVGGRLDYGVMTRGGTEP
;
A
#
# COMPACT_ATOMS: atom_id res chain seq x y z
N MET A 1 16.55 10.11 -53.12
CA MET A 1 16.29 8.81 -52.46
C MET A 1 15.67 9.12 -51.11
N ASP A 2 14.37 9.44 -51.08
CA ASP A 2 13.74 10.02 -49.88
C ASP A 2 12.31 9.57 -49.70
N VAL A 3 12.05 8.28 -49.60
CA VAL A 3 10.78 7.81 -49.06
C VAL A 3 11.04 6.45 -48.40
N ARG A 4 10.44 6.22 -47.22
CA ARG A 4 10.26 4.95 -46.49
C ARG A 4 10.98 4.74 -45.15
N LEU A 5 11.50 5.79 -44.49
CA LEU A 5 11.91 5.69 -43.07
C LEU A 5 10.83 6.17 -42.08
N ARG A 6 9.85 6.96 -42.53
CA ARG A 6 8.83 7.59 -41.66
C ARG A 6 7.75 6.65 -41.08
N PRO A 7 7.17 5.67 -41.81
CA PRO A 7 6.07 4.88 -41.25
C PRO A 7 6.56 3.85 -40.21
N ILE A 8 7.74 3.27 -40.40
CA ILE A 8 8.32 2.25 -39.50
C ILE A 8 8.66 2.84 -38.13
N VAL A 9 9.20 4.07 -38.09
CA VAL A 9 9.53 4.77 -36.84
C VAL A 9 8.28 5.13 -36.03
N ILE A 10 7.18 5.51 -36.71
CA ILE A 10 5.89 5.81 -36.06
C ILE A 10 5.28 4.52 -35.47
N THR A 11 5.38 3.40 -36.17
CA THR A 11 4.89 2.11 -35.66
C THR A 11 5.71 1.63 -34.45
N LEU A 12 7.04 1.74 -34.46
CA LEU A 12 7.86 1.35 -33.30
C LEU A 12 7.60 2.23 -32.07
N ALA A 13 7.44 3.54 -32.26
CA ALA A 13 7.14 4.48 -31.17
C ALA A 13 5.75 4.22 -30.56
N GLY A 14 4.76 3.84 -31.36
CA GLY A 14 3.43 3.46 -30.88
C GLY A 14 3.43 2.18 -30.04
N TRP A 15 4.24 1.19 -30.41
CA TRP A 15 4.36 -0.07 -29.64
C TRP A 15 5.12 0.11 -28.32
N ALA A 16 6.14 0.97 -28.29
CA ALA A 16 6.86 1.27 -27.05
C ALA A 16 5.97 1.97 -26.00
N ALA A 17 5.01 2.80 -26.43
CA ALA A 17 4.08 3.47 -25.53
C ALA A 17 3.02 2.52 -24.93
N VAL A 18 2.63 1.46 -25.63
CA VAL A 18 1.65 0.46 -25.14
C VAL A 18 2.24 -0.47 -24.06
N LEU A 19 3.57 -0.63 -24.03
CA LEU A 19 4.26 -1.44 -23.03
C LEU A 19 4.62 -0.67 -21.75
N ALA A 20 4.37 0.64 -21.71
CA ALA A 20 4.61 1.48 -20.54
C ALA A 20 3.40 1.48 -19.58
N VAL A 21 2.83 0.31 -19.31
CA VAL A 21 1.85 0.17 -18.22
C VAL A 21 2.63 0.35 -16.92
N PRO A 22 2.32 1.36 -16.09
CA PRO A 22 2.99 1.53 -14.81
C PRO A 22 2.76 0.25 -14.00
N ALA A 23 3.84 -0.34 -13.51
CA ALA A 23 3.73 -1.40 -12.52
C ALA A 23 3.06 -0.79 -11.29
N ARG A 24 1.83 -1.19 -11.02
CA ARG A 24 1.12 -0.79 -9.82
C ARG A 24 1.67 -1.58 -8.63
N ALA A 25 1.95 -0.89 -7.55
CA ALA A 25 2.46 -1.49 -6.32
C ALA A 25 1.75 -0.86 -5.13
N HIS A 26 0.78 -1.58 -4.60
CA HIS A 26 0.07 -1.20 -3.39
C HIS A 26 0.93 -1.47 -2.16
N PHE A 27 0.93 -0.50 -1.24
CA PHE A 27 1.68 -0.54 0.00
C PHE A 27 0.75 -0.36 1.20
N VAL A 28 1.16 -0.92 2.34
CA VAL A 28 0.48 -0.67 3.61
C VAL A 28 0.92 0.70 4.13
N PHE A 29 -0.03 1.62 4.26
CA PHE A 29 0.20 2.92 4.89
C PHE A 29 -0.49 2.98 6.25
N VAL A 30 0.20 3.58 7.23
CA VAL A 30 -0.38 3.95 8.52
C VAL A 30 -0.50 5.48 8.55
N VAL A 31 -1.73 5.98 8.40
CA VAL A 31 -2.03 7.39 8.24
C VAL A 31 -2.64 7.92 9.54
N PRO A 32 -1.92 8.74 10.33
CA PRO A 32 -2.45 9.29 11.56
C PRO A 32 -3.57 10.31 11.29
N ASP A 33 -4.53 10.40 12.21
CA ASP A 33 -5.49 11.50 12.22
C ASP A 33 -4.79 12.83 12.59
N ASP A 34 -5.47 13.95 12.33
CA ASP A 34 -4.94 15.30 12.61
C ASP A 34 -4.56 15.51 14.09
N ARG A 35 -5.05 14.66 14.98
CA ARG A 35 -4.84 14.76 16.44
C ARG A 35 -3.78 13.78 16.95
N GLY A 36 -3.28 12.88 16.11
CA GLY A 36 -2.37 11.79 16.48
C GLY A 36 -2.97 10.80 17.49
N LEU A 37 -4.29 10.71 17.60
CA LEU A 37 -4.98 9.83 18.56
C LEU A 37 -5.40 8.50 17.94
N ARG A 38 -5.54 8.49 16.62
CA ARG A 38 -5.87 7.31 15.82
C ARG A 38 -5.02 7.31 14.57
N ALA A 39 -4.89 6.15 13.95
CA ALA A 39 -4.42 6.06 12.58
C ALA A 39 -5.31 5.11 11.79
N GLU A 40 -5.47 5.43 10.52
CA GLU A 40 -6.06 4.55 9.53
C GLU A 40 -4.94 3.73 8.88
N VAL A 41 -5.22 2.47 8.61
CA VAL A 41 -4.32 1.57 7.89
C VAL A 41 -5.00 1.20 6.59
N VAL A 42 -4.35 1.56 5.49
CA VAL A 42 -4.87 1.37 4.14
C VAL A 42 -3.87 0.59 3.29
N PHE A 43 -4.40 -0.17 2.33
CA PHE A 43 -3.61 -0.79 1.28
C PHE A 43 -3.86 -0.02 -0.02
N SER A 44 -2.84 0.71 -0.50
CA SER A 44 -3.03 1.74 -1.53
C SER A 44 -1.73 2.09 -2.24
N GLU A 45 -1.80 2.70 -3.41
CA GLU A 45 -0.69 3.46 -4.01
C GLU A 45 -0.66 4.93 -3.55
N SER A 46 -1.71 5.34 -2.84
CA SER A 46 -1.91 6.68 -2.29
C SER A 46 -2.08 6.62 -0.76
N LEU A 47 -2.34 7.76 -0.11
CA LEU A 47 -2.61 7.79 1.33
C LEU A 47 -4.10 7.58 1.66
N ASP A 48 -4.92 7.29 0.65
CA ASP A 48 -6.35 7.06 0.76
C ASP A 48 -6.68 5.58 0.48
N ALA A 49 -7.77 5.07 1.06
CA ALA A 49 -8.22 3.70 0.79
C ALA A 49 -8.62 3.51 -0.68
N ASP A 50 -8.15 2.42 -1.28
CA ASP A 50 -8.45 2.07 -2.67
C ASP A 50 -9.55 0.98 -2.69
N PRO A 51 -10.75 1.26 -3.22
CA PRO A 51 -11.84 0.29 -3.25
C PRO A 51 -11.62 -0.88 -4.20
N ASP A 52 -10.63 -0.78 -5.11
CA ASP A 52 -10.32 -1.82 -6.09
C ASP A 52 -9.30 -2.86 -5.57
N VAL A 53 -8.90 -2.76 -4.29
CA VAL A 53 -7.83 -3.54 -3.66
C VAL A 53 -8.41 -4.40 -2.54
N ASP A 54 -7.96 -5.66 -2.48
CA ASP A 54 -8.40 -6.58 -1.43
C ASP A 54 -7.64 -6.29 -0.12
N ASP A 55 -8.34 -5.78 0.87
CA ASP A 55 -7.77 -5.44 2.18
C ASP A 55 -7.78 -6.61 3.17
N ALA A 56 -8.28 -7.79 2.77
CA ALA A 56 -8.27 -9.00 3.59
C ALA A 56 -6.90 -9.35 4.21
N PRO A 57 -5.74 -9.12 3.54
CA PRO A 57 -4.44 -9.35 4.18
C PRO A 57 -4.25 -8.57 5.49
N LEU A 58 -4.81 -7.36 5.60
CA LEU A 58 -4.69 -6.52 6.79
C LEU A 58 -5.26 -7.17 8.05
N GLU A 59 -6.16 -8.15 7.93
CA GLU A 59 -6.71 -8.90 9.07
C GLU A 59 -5.63 -9.71 9.83
N THR A 60 -4.55 -10.10 9.13
CA THR A 60 -3.44 -10.87 9.71
C THR A 60 -2.29 -9.98 10.18
N MET A 61 -2.38 -8.67 9.94
CA MET A 61 -1.35 -7.71 10.28
C MET A 61 -1.21 -7.57 11.79
N VAL A 62 0.04 -7.57 12.25
CA VAL A 62 0.39 -7.26 13.64
C VAL A 62 1.02 -5.87 13.67
N LEU A 63 0.48 -5.00 14.53
CA LEU A 63 0.98 -3.64 14.73
C LEU A 63 1.46 -3.45 16.17
N GLU A 64 2.57 -2.72 16.31
CA GLU A 64 3.20 -2.42 17.58
C GLU A 64 3.51 -0.92 17.67
N GLY A 65 3.23 -0.34 18.82
CA GLY A 65 3.58 1.02 19.17
C GLY A 65 4.83 1.02 20.04
N ARG A 66 5.80 1.87 19.71
CA ARG A 66 6.94 2.16 20.57
C ARG A 66 6.68 3.46 21.31
N SER A 67 6.85 3.47 22.63
CA SER A 67 6.78 4.68 23.46
C SER A 67 8.12 5.39 23.59
N HIS A 68 8.11 6.61 24.15
CA HIS A 68 9.32 7.43 24.36
C HIS A 68 10.39 6.73 25.22
N ASP A 69 9.99 5.88 26.15
CA ASP A 69 10.89 5.06 26.98
C ASP A 69 11.46 3.82 26.25
N GLY A 70 11.12 3.64 24.96
CA GLY A 70 11.55 2.52 24.14
C GLY A 70 10.70 1.25 24.32
N ARG A 71 9.70 1.25 25.21
CA ARG A 71 8.82 0.09 25.40
C ARG A 71 7.97 -0.14 24.15
N ILE A 72 7.82 -1.41 23.79
CA ILE A 72 7.02 -1.86 22.66
C ILE A 72 5.75 -2.51 23.20
N SER A 73 4.59 -2.12 22.66
CA SER A 73 3.29 -2.68 23.02
C SER A 73 2.42 -2.95 21.80
N PRO A 74 1.66 -4.06 21.77
CA PRO A 74 0.77 -4.36 20.66
C PRO A 74 -0.34 -3.30 20.56
N LEU A 75 -0.67 -2.91 19.33
CA LEU A 75 -1.77 -2.00 19.02
C LEU A 75 -3.02 -2.79 18.66
N ARG A 76 -4.18 -2.30 19.11
CA ARG A 76 -5.46 -2.90 18.78
C ARG A 76 -5.93 -2.42 17.42
N VAL A 77 -6.05 -3.35 16.48
CA VAL A 77 -6.61 -3.12 15.14
C VAL A 77 -8.11 -3.36 15.16
N ARG A 78 -8.87 -2.48 14.50
CA ARG A 78 -10.32 -2.62 14.29
C ARG A 78 -10.63 -2.44 12.81
N ALA A 79 -11.41 -3.33 12.22
CA ALA A 79 -11.84 -3.19 10.83
C ALA A 79 -12.70 -1.93 10.62
N ARG A 80 -12.57 -1.27 9.45
CA ARG A 80 -13.37 -0.12 9.03
C ARG A 80 -13.45 -0.04 7.50
N GLY A 81 -14.55 -0.53 6.92
CA GLY A 81 -14.76 -0.44 5.47
C GLY A 81 -13.65 -1.14 4.70
N THR A 82 -13.05 -0.46 3.72
CA THR A 82 -11.89 -0.88 2.92
C THR A 82 -10.55 -0.58 3.61
N GLY A 83 -10.48 -0.86 4.91
CA GLY A 83 -9.28 -0.61 5.71
C GLY A 83 -9.46 -0.95 7.18
N CYS A 84 -8.47 -0.53 7.97
CA CYS A 84 -8.47 -0.75 9.42
C CYS A 84 -8.15 0.54 10.17
N VAL A 85 -8.56 0.63 11.44
CA VAL A 85 -8.23 1.74 12.33
C VAL A 85 -7.54 1.19 13.58
N ILE A 86 -6.49 1.90 14.01
CA ILE A 86 -5.81 1.69 15.27
C ILE A 86 -6.02 2.88 16.20
N ASP A 87 -6.21 2.59 17.49
CA ASP A 87 -6.11 3.59 18.54
C ASP A 87 -4.63 3.79 18.89
N LEU A 88 -4.16 5.03 18.91
CA LEU A 88 -2.81 5.39 19.31
C LEU A 88 -2.84 5.87 20.77
N PRO A 89 -2.43 5.01 21.74
CA PRO A 89 -2.37 5.44 23.13
C PRO A 89 -1.36 6.59 23.30
N GLY A 90 -1.67 7.52 24.19
CA GLY A 90 -0.79 8.66 24.48
C GLY A 90 0.62 8.20 24.84
N GLY A 91 1.62 8.83 24.22
CA GLY A 91 3.03 8.53 24.44
C GLY A 91 3.67 7.54 23.46
N VAL A 92 2.92 7.01 22.49
CA VAL A 92 3.48 6.32 21.31
C VAL A 92 4.22 7.35 20.44
N THR A 93 5.46 7.03 20.07
CA THR A 93 6.34 7.88 19.25
C THR A 93 6.53 7.32 17.84
N SER A 94 6.37 6.02 17.66
CA SER A 94 6.42 5.36 16.35
C SER A 94 5.57 4.11 16.33
N VAL A 95 5.05 3.79 15.15
CA VAL A 95 4.27 2.58 14.88
C VAL A 95 5.07 1.73 13.90
N GLY A 96 5.24 0.45 14.23
CA GLY A 96 5.82 -0.56 13.35
C GLY A 96 4.83 -1.68 13.14
N GLY A 97 5.02 -2.45 12.07
CA GLY A 97 4.10 -3.49 11.70
C GLY A 97 4.74 -4.61 10.91
N ARG A 98 4.07 -5.75 10.91
CA ARG A 98 4.38 -6.88 10.03
C ARG A 98 3.10 -7.44 9.47
N LEU A 99 3.11 -7.66 8.15
CA LEU A 99 2.08 -8.36 7.41
C LEU A 99 2.74 -9.56 6.73
N ASP A 100 2.25 -10.76 7.05
CA ASP A 100 2.80 -12.00 6.53
C ASP A 100 1.93 -12.52 5.39
N TYR A 101 2.41 -12.38 4.15
CA TYR A 101 1.71 -12.90 2.97
C TYR A 101 1.88 -14.41 2.74
N GLY A 102 2.73 -15.07 3.52
CA GLY A 102 3.05 -16.49 3.36
C GLY A 102 3.64 -16.79 1.97
N VAL A 103 3.16 -17.87 1.35
CA VAL A 103 3.56 -18.26 -0.01
C VAL A 103 2.47 -17.82 -0.99
N MET A 104 2.80 -16.89 -1.87
CA MET A 104 1.89 -16.42 -2.92
C MET A 104 2.25 -17.05 -4.27
N THR A 105 1.23 -17.37 -5.06
CA THR A 105 1.41 -17.85 -6.44
C THR A 105 1.59 -16.65 -7.36
N ARG A 106 2.63 -16.69 -8.19
CA ARG A 106 2.86 -15.65 -9.21
C ARG A 106 1.69 -15.61 -10.20
N GLY A 107 1.08 -14.44 -10.37
CA GLY A 107 -0.05 -14.23 -11.28
C GLY A 107 -1.43 -14.55 -10.70
N GLY A 108 -1.55 -14.72 -9.38
CA GLY A 108 -2.84 -14.64 -8.68
C GLY A 108 -3.38 -13.21 -8.62
N THR A 109 -4.46 -12.99 -7.89
CA THR A 109 -4.98 -11.64 -7.60
C THR A 109 -3.84 -10.78 -7.07
N GLU A 110 -3.66 -9.57 -7.63
CA GLU A 110 -2.77 -8.57 -7.05
C GLU A 110 -3.18 -8.37 -5.59
N PRO A 111 -2.23 -8.38 -4.63
CA PRO A 111 -2.57 -7.99 -3.27
C PRO A 111 -3.11 -6.57 -3.28
#